data_AF-A0A5C7ZPR9-F1
#
_entry.id   AF-A0A5C7ZPR9-F1
#
_cell.length_a   1.000
_cell.length_b   1.000
_cell.length_c   1.000
_cell.angle_alpha   90.00
_cell.angle_beta   90.00
_cell.angle_gamma   90.00
#
_symmetry.space_group_name_H-M   'P 1'
#
loop_
_entity.id
_entity.type
_entity.pdbx_description
1 polymer ?
#
loop_
_entity_poly.entity_id
_entity_poly.type
_entity_poly.pdbx_seq_one_letter_code
_entity_poly.pdbx_strand_id
1 'polypeptide(L)'
;MPTLHWIGKDKVINHHREVPYKVLEHGYGFDADTGKCQEATGSGNRIIQGDNLEALKSLLPQYEGKVKCIYIDPPYNTGNEGWVYNDNVNDPRIKKWLGEVVGKEGEDLSRHDKWLCMMYPRLVLLHKLLAEDGSIWVSMDDNEQANLKLIMDEIFGSGHFIGDVIWRSSDASNNDAKTFSVDHNHTLVYAKSKEWQPNRLTRTEDDNAHYKNPDNDPRGSWFAGNVSSPNPRANLRYVLTTPNGNKIEPPKNGWRWSSERMAEMIERKEVIFSDAETRIVKKTFLSDQKGITPSTNWWDIEETGHNRNAKYELLKIFDEQSSSEV
;
A
#
# COMPACT_ATOMS: atom_id res chain seq x y z
N MET A 1 -24.29 7.15 -1.43
CA MET A 1 -23.24 6.18 -1.79
C MET A 1 -23.94 4.84 -1.98
N PRO A 2 -23.72 4.10 -3.08
CA PRO A 2 -24.26 2.75 -3.22
C PRO A 2 -23.77 1.86 -2.06
N THR A 3 -24.61 0.92 -1.62
CA THR A 3 -24.32 0.02 -0.48
C THR A 3 -24.33 -1.43 -0.93
N LEU A 4 -23.33 -2.20 -0.50
CA LEU A 4 -23.32 -3.66 -0.66
C LEU A 4 -24.27 -4.30 0.35
N HIS A 5 -25.16 -5.18 -0.11
CA HIS A 5 -26.08 -5.95 0.74
C HIS A 5 -25.74 -7.44 0.66
N TRP A 6 -25.74 -8.13 1.81
CA TRP A 6 -25.42 -9.55 1.94
C TRP A 6 -26.15 -10.14 3.17
N ILE A 7 -26.24 -11.47 3.26
CA ILE A 7 -26.90 -12.16 4.37
C ILE A 7 -26.08 -12.02 5.66
N GLY A 8 -26.71 -11.56 6.73
CA GLY A 8 -26.06 -11.41 8.05
C GLY A 8 -25.45 -10.02 8.30
N LYS A 9 -25.42 -9.13 7.30
CA LYS A 9 -24.93 -7.75 7.44
C LYS A 9 -25.51 -7.03 8.66
N ASP A 10 -26.83 -7.08 8.83
CA ASP A 10 -27.55 -6.40 9.91
C ASP A 10 -27.13 -6.89 11.31
N LYS A 11 -26.51 -8.06 11.40
CA LYS A 11 -26.03 -8.67 12.64
C LYS A 11 -24.56 -8.36 12.92
N VAL A 12 -23.72 -8.28 11.88
CA VAL A 12 -22.27 -8.10 12.06
C VAL A 12 -21.83 -6.64 12.17
N ILE A 13 -22.61 -5.68 11.66
CA ILE A 13 -22.24 -4.25 11.68
C ILE A 13 -21.86 -3.78 13.08
N ASN A 14 -22.66 -4.16 14.09
CA ASN A 14 -22.43 -3.78 15.48
C ASN A 14 -21.79 -4.88 16.32
N HIS A 15 -21.51 -6.06 15.76
CA HIS A 15 -21.03 -7.21 16.52
C HIS A 15 -19.70 -6.92 17.23
N HIS A 16 -18.81 -6.11 16.62
CA HIS A 16 -17.57 -5.63 17.26
C HIS A 16 -17.78 -4.95 18.63
N ARG A 17 -18.99 -4.46 18.93
CA ARG A 17 -19.35 -3.88 20.23
C ARG A 17 -19.67 -4.94 21.27
N GLU A 18 -20.22 -6.07 20.84
CA GLU A 18 -20.62 -7.22 21.67
C GLU A 18 -19.45 -8.15 21.97
N VAL A 19 -18.38 -8.11 21.15
CA VAL A 19 -17.15 -8.88 21.40
C VAL A 19 -16.62 -8.55 22.80
N PRO A 20 -16.48 -9.56 23.68
CA PRO A 20 -16.01 -9.35 25.04
C PRO A 20 -14.56 -8.87 25.05
N TYR A 21 -14.24 -8.00 26.00
CA TYR A 21 -12.85 -7.71 26.30
C TYR A 21 -12.21 -8.92 26.97
N LYS A 22 -11.01 -9.32 26.51
CA LYS A 22 -10.20 -10.38 27.13
C LYS A 22 -8.94 -9.75 27.71
N VAL A 23 -8.55 -10.20 28.90
CA VAL A 23 -7.26 -9.82 29.48
C VAL A 23 -6.17 -10.62 28.75
N LEU A 24 -5.12 -9.93 28.30
CA LEU A 24 -3.97 -10.60 27.69
C LEU A 24 -3.13 -11.25 28.79
N GLU A 25 -3.00 -12.57 28.74
CA GLU A 25 -2.15 -13.33 29.65
C GLU A 25 -0.74 -13.46 29.07
N HIS A 26 0.28 -13.18 29.88
CA HIS A 26 1.66 -13.34 29.45
C HIS A 26 2.02 -14.83 29.38
N GLY A 27 2.28 -15.34 28.17
CA GLY A 27 2.71 -16.72 27.97
C GLY A 27 4.20 -16.92 28.24
N TYR A 28 5.06 -16.18 27.52
CA TYR A 28 6.52 -16.19 27.69
C TYR A 28 7.17 -15.01 26.94
N GLY A 29 8.42 -14.70 27.30
CA GLY A 29 9.33 -13.88 26.51
C GLY A 29 10.28 -14.75 25.68
N PHE A 30 10.74 -14.24 24.54
CA PHE A 30 11.74 -14.91 23.71
C PHE A 30 12.83 -13.91 23.31
N ASP A 31 14.08 -14.31 23.56
CA ASP A 31 15.29 -13.59 23.18
C ASP A 31 16.15 -14.51 22.31
N ALA A 32 16.80 -13.97 21.28
CA ALA A 32 17.52 -14.79 20.31
C ALA A 32 18.76 -15.47 20.91
N ASP A 33 19.42 -14.82 21.88
CA ASP A 33 20.65 -15.33 22.48
C ASP A 33 20.36 -16.26 23.66
N THR A 34 19.32 -15.96 24.44
CA THR A 34 19.00 -16.67 25.70
C THR A 34 17.77 -17.57 25.63
N GLY A 35 17.01 -17.50 24.53
CA GLY A 35 15.85 -18.35 24.27
C GLY A 35 14.60 -17.92 25.05
N LYS A 36 13.78 -18.91 25.44
CA LYS A 36 12.52 -18.70 26.15
C LYS A 36 12.76 -18.27 27.60
N CYS A 37 12.18 -17.15 28.00
CA CYS A 37 12.18 -16.64 29.37
C CYS A 37 10.74 -16.44 29.90
N GLN A 38 10.60 -16.37 31.22
CA GLN A 38 9.30 -16.21 31.90
C GLN A 38 8.84 -14.75 32.00
N GLU A 39 9.77 -13.81 31.83
CA GLU A 39 9.49 -12.37 31.91
C GLU A 39 9.39 -11.76 30.51
N ALA A 40 8.73 -10.61 30.42
CA ALA A 40 8.66 -9.86 29.18
C ALA A 40 10.05 -9.30 28.80
N THR A 41 10.46 -9.45 27.54
CA THR A 41 11.79 -9.06 27.06
C THR A 41 12.02 -7.56 26.92
N GLY A 42 11.03 -6.71 27.21
CA GLY A 42 11.12 -5.26 27.05
C GLY A 42 11.30 -4.75 25.61
N SER A 43 11.36 -5.65 24.62
CA SER A 43 11.61 -5.32 23.20
C SER A 43 10.53 -4.46 22.53
N GLY A 44 9.34 -4.38 23.13
CA GLY A 44 8.17 -3.75 22.53
C GLY A 44 7.41 -4.63 21.53
N ASN A 45 8.01 -5.73 21.06
CA ASN A 45 7.38 -6.70 20.16
C ASN A 45 6.44 -7.65 20.91
N ARG A 46 5.34 -8.05 20.27
CA ARG A 46 4.34 -8.95 20.85
C ARG A 46 3.80 -9.92 19.81
N ILE A 47 3.62 -11.17 20.21
CA ILE A 47 2.85 -12.17 19.47
C ILE A 47 1.66 -12.53 20.36
N ILE A 48 0.45 -12.45 19.81
CA ILE A 48 -0.79 -12.75 20.52
C ILE A 48 -1.42 -13.97 19.86
N GLN A 49 -1.57 -15.04 20.63
CA GLN A 49 -2.27 -16.25 20.20
C GLN A 49 -3.73 -16.18 20.62
N GLY A 50 -4.64 -16.34 19.66
CA GLY A 50 -6.09 -16.35 19.91
C GLY A 50 -6.88 -15.99 18.67
N ASP A 51 -8.20 -15.88 18.81
CA ASP A 51 -9.03 -15.31 17.76
C ASP A 51 -8.69 -13.82 17.59
N ASN A 52 -8.42 -13.41 16.36
CA ASN A 52 -8.00 -12.05 16.06
C ASN A 52 -9.08 -11.00 16.38
N LEU A 53 -10.38 -11.34 16.33
CA LEU A 53 -11.44 -10.40 16.69
C LEU A 53 -11.38 -10.06 18.20
N GLU A 54 -11.19 -11.08 19.04
CA GLU A 54 -11.00 -10.89 20.49
C GLU A 54 -9.66 -10.21 20.81
N ALA A 55 -8.59 -10.57 20.11
CA ALA A 55 -7.28 -9.95 20.28
C ALA A 55 -7.32 -8.45 19.93
N LEU A 56 -7.91 -8.09 18.79
CA LEU A 56 -8.07 -6.70 18.35
C LEU A 56 -8.89 -5.89 19.35
N LYS A 57 -9.98 -6.47 19.89
CA LYS A 57 -10.79 -5.84 20.94
C LYS A 57 -9.97 -5.55 22.19
N SER A 58 -9.09 -6.49 22.55
CA SER A 58 -8.25 -6.41 23.75
C SER A 58 -7.12 -5.38 23.62
N LEU A 59 -6.73 -5.02 22.39
CA LEU A 59 -5.73 -3.98 22.11
C LEU A 59 -6.28 -2.55 22.22
N LEU A 60 -7.59 -2.33 22.09
CA LEU A 60 -8.18 -0.99 22.06
C LEU A 60 -7.77 -0.09 23.24
N PRO A 61 -7.81 -0.53 24.51
CA PRO A 61 -7.49 0.37 25.64
C PRO A 61 -6.08 0.96 25.58
N GLN A 62 -5.13 0.25 24.97
CA GLN A 62 -3.74 0.68 24.90
C GLN A 62 -3.41 1.34 23.55
N TYR A 63 -4.00 0.87 22.44
CA TYR A 63 -3.55 1.16 21.08
C TYR A 63 -4.59 1.82 20.16
N GLU A 64 -5.80 2.14 20.65
CA GLU A 64 -6.76 2.93 19.85
C GLU A 64 -6.11 4.24 19.38
N GLY A 65 -6.17 4.50 18.07
CA GLY A 65 -5.57 5.68 17.45
C GLY A 65 -4.04 5.73 17.42
N LYS A 66 -3.33 4.61 17.60
CA LYS A 66 -1.85 4.61 17.74
C LYS A 66 -1.11 3.74 16.72
N VAL A 67 -1.80 2.88 15.98
CA VAL A 67 -1.15 1.97 15.02
C VAL A 67 -0.83 2.69 13.73
N LYS A 68 0.45 2.76 13.37
CA LYS A 68 0.94 3.49 12.19
C LYS A 68 0.73 2.73 10.88
N CYS A 69 0.90 1.42 10.89
CA CYS A 69 0.77 0.58 9.71
C CYS A 69 0.11 -0.74 10.11
N ILE A 70 -0.87 -1.16 9.33
CA ILE A 70 -1.50 -2.47 9.45
C ILE A 70 -1.31 -3.18 8.11
N TYR A 71 -0.77 -4.38 8.13
CA TYR A 71 -0.78 -5.30 6.99
C TYR A 71 -1.54 -6.55 7.41
N ILE A 72 -2.47 -7.00 6.57
CA ILE A 72 -3.18 -8.25 6.76
C ILE A 72 -3.27 -9.03 5.43
N ASP A 73 -3.22 -10.34 5.54
CA ASP A 73 -3.39 -11.31 4.46
C ASP A 73 -4.52 -12.27 4.88
N PRO A 74 -5.79 -11.87 4.75
CA PRO A 74 -6.93 -12.68 5.16
C PRO A 74 -7.13 -13.87 4.20
N PRO A 75 -7.96 -14.88 4.53
CA PRO A 75 -8.29 -15.96 3.61
C PRO A 75 -8.88 -15.42 2.30
N TYR A 76 -8.41 -15.90 1.14
CA TYR A 76 -8.85 -15.37 -0.17
C TYR A 76 -10.22 -15.89 -0.62
N ASN A 77 -10.76 -16.88 0.10
CA ASN A 77 -12.07 -17.44 -0.15
C ASN A 77 -12.21 -18.13 -1.52
N THR A 78 -11.11 -18.68 -2.04
CA THR A 78 -11.07 -19.55 -3.22
C THR A 78 -11.95 -20.80 -3.07
N GLY A 79 -12.28 -21.18 -1.83
CA GLY A 79 -13.08 -22.35 -1.49
C GLY A 79 -12.25 -23.63 -1.37
N ASN A 80 -10.92 -23.51 -1.33
CA ASN A 80 -10.00 -24.63 -1.12
C ASN A 80 -9.11 -24.45 0.12
N GLU A 81 -9.20 -23.33 0.84
CA GLU A 81 -8.30 -23.03 1.97
C GLU A 81 -8.65 -23.80 3.25
N GLY A 82 -9.79 -24.49 3.28
CA GLY A 82 -10.23 -25.22 4.47
C GLY A 82 -10.56 -24.34 5.67
N TRP A 83 -10.72 -23.02 5.49
CA TRP A 83 -11.05 -22.10 6.58
C TRP A 83 -12.51 -22.28 7.02
N VAL A 84 -12.76 -22.03 8.31
CA VAL A 84 -14.06 -22.25 8.97
C VAL A 84 -14.58 -20.93 9.52
N TYR A 85 -15.86 -20.65 9.32
CA TYR A 85 -16.52 -19.52 9.98
C TYR A 85 -16.75 -19.83 11.46
N ASN A 86 -16.19 -19.02 12.36
CA ASN A 86 -16.17 -19.27 13.80
C ASN A 86 -16.74 -18.13 14.66
N ASP A 87 -17.21 -17.03 14.06
CA ASP A 87 -17.78 -15.91 14.82
C ASP A 87 -19.14 -16.28 15.39
N ASN A 88 -19.24 -16.37 16.71
CA ASN A 88 -20.45 -16.79 17.43
C ASN A 88 -21.49 -15.66 17.53
N VAL A 89 -21.91 -15.11 16.39
CA VAL A 89 -22.97 -14.10 16.31
C VAL A 89 -24.31 -14.74 16.68
N ASN A 90 -25.09 -14.07 17.54
CA ASN A 90 -26.36 -14.60 18.03
C ASN A 90 -27.51 -14.47 17.00
N ASP A 91 -27.36 -15.07 15.81
CA ASP A 91 -28.38 -15.13 14.75
C ASP A 91 -28.57 -16.58 14.27
N PRO A 92 -29.80 -17.11 14.16
CA PRO A 92 -30.04 -18.49 13.74
C PRO A 92 -29.50 -18.85 12.35
N ARG A 93 -29.32 -17.88 11.44
CA ARG A 93 -28.75 -18.11 10.11
C ARG A 93 -27.24 -18.24 10.19
N ILE A 94 -26.58 -17.35 10.94
CA ILE A 94 -25.13 -17.37 11.13
C ILE A 94 -24.69 -18.59 11.95
N LYS A 95 -25.47 -18.95 12.98
CA LYS A 95 -25.18 -20.15 13.79
C LYS A 95 -25.15 -21.45 12.99
N LYS A 96 -25.84 -21.53 11.85
CA LYS A 96 -25.78 -22.70 10.97
C LYS A 96 -24.44 -22.86 10.28
N TRP A 97 -23.67 -21.79 10.15
CA TRP A 97 -22.34 -21.81 9.52
C TRP A 97 -21.22 -22.23 10.50
N LEU A 98 -21.51 -22.26 11.80
CA LEU A 98 -20.50 -22.52 12.82
C LEU A 98 -19.97 -23.95 12.73
N GLY A 99 -18.65 -24.08 12.63
CA GLY A 99 -17.97 -25.37 12.60
C GLY A 99 -17.98 -26.05 11.23
N GLU A 100 -18.53 -25.42 10.21
CA GLU A 100 -18.48 -25.90 8.84
C GLU A 100 -17.39 -25.19 8.04
N VAL A 101 -16.63 -25.97 7.26
CA VAL A 101 -15.65 -25.44 6.31
C VAL A 101 -16.38 -24.60 5.28
N VAL A 102 -15.86 -23.42 4.98
CA VAL A 102 -16.38 -22.60 3.89
C VAL A 102 -15.92 -23.22 2.57
N GLY A 103 -16.80 -24.03 1.99
CA GLY A 103 -16.57 -24.74 0.74
C GLY A 103 -16.84 -23.89 -0.51
N LYS A 104 -16.99 -24.56 -1.65
CA LYS A 104 -17.15 -23.88 -2.95
C LYS A 104 -18.53 -23.28 -3.09
N GLU A 105 -18.64 -22.25 -3.93
CA GLU A 105 -19.87 -21.46 -4.13
C GLU A 105 -21.10 -22.32 -4.46
N GLY A 106 -20.92 -23.43 -5.19
CA GLY A 106 -21.99 -24.37 -5.54
C GLY A 106 -22.60 -25.18 -4.38
N GLU A 107 -22.08 -25.08 -3.16
CA GLU A 107 -22.58 -25.84 -2.00
C GLU A 107 -23.80 -25.17 -1.35
N ASP A 108 -23.70 -23.90 -0.97
CA ASP A 108 -24.81 -23.16 -0.34
C ASP A 108 -24.97 -21.70 -0.80
N LEU A 109 -24.18 -21.25 -1.79
CA LEU A 109 -24.17 -19.88 -2.34
C LEU A 109 -23.93 -18.76 -1.31
N SER A 110 -23.53 -19.08 -0.08
CA SER A 110 -23.34 -18.10 1.02
C SER A 110 -21.87 -17.84 1.34
N ARG A 111 -20.95 -18.34 0.50
CA ARG A 111 -19.49 -18.23 0.67
C ARG A 111 -19.04 -16.78 0.86
N HIS A 112 -19.52 -15.86 0.03
CA HIS A 112 -19.21 -14.43 0.12
C HIS A 112 -19.86 -13.79 1.36
N ASP A 113 -21.10 -14.18 1.70
CA ASP A 113 -21.79 -13.70 2.91
C ASP A 113 -21.00 -14.04 4.18
N LYS A 114 -20.51 -15.28 4.28
CA LYS A 114 -19.70 -15.79 5.41
C LYS A 114 -18.40 -14.99 5.55
N TRP A 115 -17.69 -14.77 4.45
CA TRP A 115 -16.45 -14.01 4.44
C TRP A 115 -16.66 -12.54 4.83
N LEU A 116 -17.67 -11.90 4.26
CA LEU A 116 -18.07 -10.53 4.62
C LEU A 116 -18.45 -10.42 6.10
N CYS A 117 -19.19 -11.42 6.63
CA CYS A 117 -19.54 -11.47 8.04
C CYS A 117 -18.33 -11.61 8.97
N MET A 118 -17.29 -12.33 8.53
CA MET A 118 -16.04 -12.50 9.28
C MET A 118 -15.19 -11.22 9.22
N MET A 119 -15.04 -10.61 8.04
CA MET A 119 -14.15 -9.48 7.83
C MET A 119 -14.67 -8.16 8.42
N TYR A 120 -15.98 -7.90 8.31
CA TYR A 120 -16.55 -6.62 8.70
C TYR A 120 -16.21 -6.19 10.14
N PRO A 121 -16.48 -6.99 11.20
CA PRO A 121 -16.20 -6.56 12.57
C PRO A 121 -14.69 -6.38 12.82
N ARG A 122 -13.83 -7.17 12.17
CA ARG A 122 -12.36 -7.07 12.26
C ARG A 122 -11.86 -5.76 11.65
N LEU A 123 -12.32 -5.42 10.44
CA LEU A 123 -11.96 -4.17 9.77
C LEU A 123 -12.42 -2.93 10.55
N VAL A 124 -13.59 -2.99 11.22
CA VAL A 124 -14.03 -1.90 12.11
C VAL A 124 -13.07 -1.70 13.29
N LEU A 125 -12.58 -2.79 13.90
CA LEU A 125 -11.59 -2.69 14.99
C LEU A 125 -10.23 -2.20 14.49
N LEU A 126 -9.76 -2.68 13.33
CA LEU A 126 -8.52 -2.21 12.71
C LEU A 126 -8.59 -0.71 12.41
N HIS A 127 -9.72 -0.22 11.89
CA HIS A 127 -9.96 1.21 11.68
C HIS A 127 -9.87 2.03 12.97
N LYS A 128 -10.30 1.49 14.13
CA LYS A 128 -10.16 2.15 15.44
C LYS A 128 -8.72 2.18 15.92
N LEU A 129 -7.96 1.13 15.69
CA LEU A 129 -6.56 1.03 16.11
C LEU A 129 -5.63 1.96 15.32
N LEU A 130 -5.94 2.24 14.05
CA LEU A 130 -5.13 3.13 13.21
C LEU A 130 -5.01 4.55 13.77
N ALA A 131 -3.77 5.05 13.79
CA ALA A 131 -3.47 6.45 14.02
C ALA A 131 -3.98 7.34 12.87
N GLU A 132 -4.17 8.64 13.12
CA GLU A 132 -4.64 9.62 12.12
C GLU A 132 -3.76 9.67 10.87
N ASP A 133 -2.46 9.41 11.02
CA ASP A 133 -1.48 9.34 9.94
C ASP A 133 -1.13 7.90 9.55
N GLY A 134 -1.97 6.92 9.93
CA GLY A 134 -1.77 5.50 9.66
C GLY A 134 -2.43 5.00 8.38
N SER A 135 -1.93 3.87 7.87
CA SER A 135 -2.50 3.16 6.73
C SER A 135 -2.67 1.67 6.97
N ILE A 136 -3.63 1.07 6.27
CA ILE A 136 -3.89 -0.37 6.23
C ILE A 136 -3.72 -0.88 4.80
N TRP A 137 -3.11 -2.05 4.70
CA TRP A 137 -2.76 -2.75 3.47
C TRP A 137 -3.37 -4.16 3.58
N VAL A 138 -4.21 -4.52 2.63
CA VAL A 138 -4.94 -5.79 2.64
C VAL A 138 -4.68 -6.52 1.34
N SER A 139 -3.92 -7.61 1.40
CA SER A 139 -3.67 -8.48 0.26
C SER A 139 -4.90 -9.33 -0.05
N MET A 140 -5.23 -9.52 -1.32
CA MET A 140 -6.38 -10.30 -1.76
C MET A 140 -6.24 -10.74 -3.22
N ASP A 141 -6.89 -11.83 -3.61
CA ASP A 141 -7.06 -12.18 -5.03
C ASP A 141 -8.39 -11.66 -5.61
N ASP A 142 -8.72 -12.07 -6.83
CA ASP A 142 -9.93 -11.67 -7.52
C ASP A 142 -11.25 -12.11 -6.85
N ASN A 143 -11.24 -13.14 -5.98
CA ASN A 143 -12.47 -13.69 -5.40
C ASN A 143 -13.17 -12.70 -4.47
N GLU A 144 -12.40 -11.93 -3.68
CA GLU A 144 -12.96 -11.03 -2.67
C GLU A 144 -12.49 -9.58 -2.79
N GLN A 145 -11.56 -9.22 -3.67
CA GLN A 145 -11.06 -7.84 -3.76
C GLN A 145 -12.19 -6.81 -3.94
N ALA A 146 -13.20 -7.13 -4.77
CA ALA A 146 -14.32 -6.21 -5.03
C ALA A 146 -15.23 -6.07 -3.80
N ASN A 147 -15.51 -7.18 -3.11
CA ASN A 147 -16.30 -7.19 -1.89
C ASN A 147 -15.59 -6.46 -0.75
N LEU A 148 -14.29 -6.73 -0.58
CA LEU A 148 -13.40 -6.04 0.35
C LEU A 148 -13.39 -4.53 0.08
N LYS A 149 -13.21 -4.11 -1.17
CA LYS A 149 -13.21 -2.70 -1.56
C LYS A 149 -14.49 -1.99 -1.12
N LEU A 150 -15.64 -2.61 -1.32
CA LEU A 150 -16.94 -2.02 -0.97
C LEU A 150 -17.15 -1.93 0.54
N ILE A 151 -16.76 -2.93 1.32
CA ILE A 151 -16.87 -2.83 2.79
C ILE A 151 -15.83 -1.88 3.39
N MET A 152 -14.64 -1.78 2.80
CA MET A 152 -13.65 -0.78 3.23
C MET A 152 -14.11 0.64 2.88
N ASP A 153 -14.74 0.87 1.73
CA ASP A 153 -15.38 2.15 1.40
C ASP A 153 -16.48 2.52 2.40
N GLU A 154 -17.24 1.54 2.90
CA GLU A 154 -18.25 1.77 3.94
C GLU A 154 -17.63 2.11 5.30
N ILE A 155 -16.56 1.42 5.70
CA ILE A 155 -15.93 1.57 7.04
C ILE A 155 -15.02 2.80 7.12
N PHE A 156 -14.17 3.01 6.11
CA PHE A 156 -13.17 4.09 6.07
C PHE A 156 -13.69 5.34 5.33
N GLY A 157 -14.67 5.16 4.44
CA GLY A 157 -15.11 6.20 3.51
C GLY A 157 -14.34 6.13 2.19
N SER A 158 -15.03 6.26 1.06
CA SER A 158 -14.43 6.14 -0.27
C SER A 158 -13.33 7.17 -0.58
N GLY A 159 -13.36 8.33 0.09
CA GLY A 159 -12.31 9.34 -0.05
C GLY A 159 -11.00 9.00 0.67
N HIS A 160 -10.93 7.88 1.39
CA HIS A 160 -9.77 7.41 2.14
C HIS A 160 -9.04 6.26 1.45
N PHE A 161 -9.55 5.81 0.30
CA PHE A 161 -8.88 4.86 -0.58
C PHE A 161 -7.65 5.53 -1.20
N ILE A 162 -6.48 4.94 -1.00
CA ILE A 162 -5.21 5.44 -1.53
C ILE A 162 -4.92 4.84 -2.91
N GLY A 163 -5.11 3.53 -3.04
CA GLY A 163 -4.85 2.83 -4.29
C GLY A 163 -4.94 1.33 -4.13
N ASP A 164 -4.92 0.66 -5.28
CA ASP A 164 -4.78 -0.78 -5.40
C ASP A 164 -3.38 -1.07 -5.96
N VAL A 165 -2.58 -1.76 -5.16
CA VAL A 165 -1.23 -2.16 -5.54
C VAL A 165 -1.30 -3.54 -6.17
N ILE A 166 -0.82 -3.64 -7.41
CA ILE A 166 -0.79 -4.87 -8.18
C ILE A 166 0.54 -5.56 -7.93
N TRP A 167 0.51 -6.65 -7.16
CA TRP A 167 1.70 -7.45 -6.85
C TRP A 167 1.74 -8.70 -7.73
N ARG A 168 2.83 -8.86 -8.47
CA ARG A 168 3.06 -10.04 -9.30
C ARG A 168 3.44 -11.23 -8.40
N SER A 169 2.44 -12.05 -8.09
CA SER A 169 2.56 -13.20 -7.20
C SER A 169 3.21 -14.42 -7.86
N SER A 170 3.26 -14.46 -9.20
CA SER A 170 3.86 -15.56 -9.97
C SER A 170 5.14 -15.16 -10.72
N ASP A 171 6.16 -16.02 -10.66
CA ASP A 171 7.40 -15.88 -11.43
C ASP A 171 7.23 -16.25 -12.92
N ALA A 172 6.22 -17.04 -13.26
CA ALA A 172 5.94 -17.45 -14.63
C ALA A 172 4.44 -17.57 -14.91
N SER A 173 4.03 -17.21 -16.13
CA SER A 173 2.66 -17.41 -16.58
C SER A 173 2.34 -18.90 -16.75
N ASN A 174 1.13 -19.28 -16.37
CA ASN A 174 0.57 -20.61 -16.54
C ASN A 174 0.16 -20.86 -18.00
N ASN A 175 0.96 -21.66 -18.71
CA ASN A 175 0.70 -22.02 -20.10
C ASN A 175 -0.51 -22.95 -20.29
N ASP A 176 -0.99 -23.58 -19.21
CA ASP A 176 -2.18 -24.44 -19.24
C ASP A 176 -3.48 -23.66 -18.96
N ALA A 177 -3.38 -22.35 -18.70
CA ALA A 177 -4.55 -21.50 -18.50
C ALA A 177 -5.41 -21.47 -19.77
N LYS A 178 -6.71 -21.76 -19.63
CA LYS A 178 -7.66 -21.75 -20.75
C LYS A 178 -8.04 -20.34 -21.22
N THR A 179 -7.79 -19.34 -20.39
CA THR A 179 -8.08 -17.92 -20.65
C THR A 179 -6.80 -17.10 -20.46
N PHE A 180 -6.71 -16.28 -19.41
CA PHE A 180 -5.51 -15.56 -19.04
C PHE A 180 -4.82 -16.27 -17.88
N SER A 181 -3.49 -16.21 -17.86
CA SER A 181 -2.75 -16.53 -16.64
C SER A 181 -2.97 -15.41 -15.63
N VAL A 182 -3.45 -15.78 -14.44
CA VAL A 182 -3.61 -14.86 -13.32
C VAL A 182 -2.29 -14.86 -12.56
N ASP A 183 -1.45 -13.88 -12.84
CA ASP A 183 -0.07 -13.79 -12.34
C ASP A 183 0.10 -12.75 -11.22
N HIS A 184 -0.99 -12.14 -10.76
CA HIS A 184 -0.97 -11.09 -9.76
C HIS A 184 -2.09 -11.22 -8.74
N ASN A 185 -1.86 -10.59 -7.60
CA ASN A 185 -2.85 -10.32 -6.57
C ASN A 185 -3.00 -8.80 -6.39
N HIS A 186 -4.04 -8.42 -5.67
CA HIS A 186 -4.34 -7.06 -5.25
C HIS A 186 -3.82 -6.79 -3.85
N THR A 187 -3.44 -5.55 -3.56
CA THR A 187 -3.20 -5.06 -2.21
C THR A 187 -3.89 -3.72 -2.07
N LEU A 188 -5.08 -3.74 -1.44
CA LEU A 188 -5.88 -2.55 -1.25
C LEU A 188 -5.30 -1.70 -0.13
N VAL A 189 -5.06 -0.42 -0.41
CA VAL A 189 -4.48 0.53 0.54
C VAL A 189 -5.52 1.58 0.92
N TYR A 190 -5.78 1.68 2.22
CA TYR A 190 -6.59 2.74 2.81
C TYR A 190 -5.79 3.48 3.87
N ALA A 191 -6.11 4.76 4.08
CA ALA A 191 -5.53 5.56 5.14
C ALA A 191 -6.60 6.06 6.11
N LYS A 192 -6.18 6.37 7.33
CA LYS A 192 -7.06 7.02 8.31
C LYS A 192 -7.40 8.45 7.90
N SER A 193 -6.45 9.16 7.30
CA SER A 193 -6.59 10.52 6.78
C SER A 193 -6.39 10.57 5.26
N LYS A 194 -7.14 11.45 4.59
CA LYS A 194 -7.00 11.73 3.15
C LYS A 194 -5.68 12.41 2.78
N GLU A 195 -5.03 13.04 3.76
CA GLU A 195 -3.76 13.74 3.59
C GLU A 195 -2.55 12.82 3.83
N TRP A 196 -2.80 11.52 4.04
CA TRP A 196 -1.74 10.54 4.23
C TRP A 196 -0.80 10.51 3.02
N GLN A 197 0.50 10.39 3.29
CA GLN A 197 1.53 10.28 2.27
C GLN A 197 2.44 9.08 2.55
N PRO A 198 2.81 8.31 1.53
CA PRO A 198 3.78 7.23 1.70
C PRO A 198 5.17 7.80 1.95
N ASN A 199 6.00 7.02 2.63
CA ASN A 199 7.44 7.27 2.66
C ASN A 199 7.99 7.16 1.23
N ARG A 200 9.02 7.98 0.94
CA ARG A 200 9.74 7.92 -0.32
C ARG A 200 10.74 6.77 -0.28
N LEU A 201 10.85 6.04 -1.39
CA LEU A 201 11.92 5.06 -1.60
C LEU A 201 13.23 5.79 -1.87
N THR A 202 14.34 5.17 -1.45
CA THR A 202 15.69 5.63 -1.76
C THR A 202 15.91 5.56 -3.28
N ARG A 203 16.62 6.53 -3.84
CA ARG A 203 16.97 6.54 -5.27
C ARG A 203 18.11 5.56 -5.50
N THR A 204 17.99 4.71 -6.51
CA THR A 204 19.06 3.81 -6.97
C THR A 204 20.06 4.56 -7.86
N GLU A 205 21.17 3.91 -8.21
CA GLU A 205 22.11 4.45 -9.21
C GLU A 205 21.46 4.61 -10.59
N ASP A 206 20.63 3.65 -10.99
CA ASP A 206 19.90 3.67 -12.25
C ASP A 206 18.92 4.85 -12.33
N ASP A 207 18.21 5.15 -11.24
CA ASP A 207 17.36 6.33 -11.14
C ASP A 207 18.13 7.64 -11.36
N ASN A 208 19.43 7.62 -11.06
CA ASN A 208 20.30 8.78 -11.12
C ASN A 208 21.18 8.82 -12.39
N ALA A 209 21.15 7.78 -13.23
CA ALA A 209 22.04 7.63 -14.38
C ALA A 209 21.99 8.79 -15.40
N HIS A 210 20.87 9.51 -15.46
CA HIS A 210 20.68 10.65 -16.35
C HIS A 210 21.19 11.98 -15.78
N TYR A 211 21.55 12.04 -14.49
CA TYR A 211 22.14 13.23 -13.87
C TYR A 211 23.62 13.30 -14.20
N LYS A 212 24.07 14.45 -14.73
CA LYS A 212 25.48 14.69 -15.08
C LYS A 212 25.91 16.07 -14.62
N ASN A 213 27.20 16.30 -14.51
CA ASN A 213 27.76 17.63 -14.18
C ASN A 213 28.76 18.10 -15.26
N PRO A 214 28.32 18.32 -16.51
CA PRO A 214 29.22 18.64 -17.62
C PRO A 214 29.88 20.03 -17.47
N ASP A 215 29.28 20.92 -16.67
CA ASP A 215 29.70 22.30 -16.49
C ASP A 215 30.35 22.56 -15.12
N ASN A 216 30.69 21.50 -14.38
CA ASN A 216 31.31 21.57 -13.06
C ASN A 216 30.57 22.50 -12.07
N ASP A 217 29.24 22.47 -12.10
CA ASP A 217 28.42 23.24 -11.16
C ASP A 217 28.69 22.76 -9.71
N PRO A 218 28.98 23.67 -8.76
CA PRO A 218 29.30 23.29 -7.38
C PRO A 218 28.13 22.63 -6.64
N ARG A 219 26.90 22.74 -7.15
CA ARG A 219 25.71 22.06 -6.59
C ARG A 219 25.61 20.59 -6.97
N GLY A 220 26.49 20.11 -7.85
CA GLY A 220 26.59 18.72 -8.27
C GLY A 220 25.79 18.38 -9.53
N SER A 221 25.59 17.08 -9.75
CA SER A 221 24.95 16.55 -10.95
C SER A 221 23.50 17.02 -11.12
N TRP A 222 23.13 17.32 -12.36
CA TRP A 222 21.81 17.82 -12.74
C TRP A 222 21.36 17.23 -14.09
N PHE A 223 20.08 17.36 -14.41
CA PHE A 223 19.56 17.11 -15.75
C PHE A 223 18.68 18.27 -16.23
N ALA A 224 18.49 18.36 -17.55
CA ALA A 224 17.66 19.37 -18.18
C ALA A 224 16.16 19.11 -17.89
N GLY A 225 15.60 19.90 -16.98
CA GLY A 225 14.18 19.85 -16.64
C GLY A 225 13.28 20.52 -17.68
N ASN A 226 12.01 20.12 -17.71
CA ASN A 226 11.02 20.69 -18.61
C ASN A 226 10.68 22.14 -18.22
N VAL A 227 10.84 23.06 -19.18
CA VAL A 227 10.60 24.50 -19.05
C VAL A 227 9.20 24.94 -19.54
N SER A 228 8.44 24.04 -20.16
CA SER A 228 7.08 24.30 -20.63
C SER A 228 6.05 24.09 -19.52
N SER A 229 5.03 24.94 -19.49
CA SER A 229 3.86 24.72 -18.65
C SER A 229 3.09 23.45 -19.11
N PRO A 230 2.57 22.63 -18.18
CA PRO A 230 1.74 21.49 -18.52
C PRO A 230 0.44 21.91 -19.22
N ASN A 231 -0.11 23.07 -18.86
CA ASN A 231 -1.36 23.61 -19.41
C ASN A 231 -1.15 25.00 -20.03
N PRO A 232 -1.90 25.38 -21.07
CA PRO A 232 -1.81 26.72 -21.66
C PRO A 232 -2.13 27.81 -20.64
N ARG A 233 -1.20 28.75 -20.44
CA ARG A 233 -1.39 29.88 -19.51
C ARG A 233 -0.95 31.19 -20.16
N ALA A 234 -1.89 32.10 -20.37
CA ALA A 234 -1.65 33.35 -21.09
C ALA A 234 -0.59 34.23 -20.38
N ASN A 235 -0.63 34.28 -19.05
CA ASN A 235 0.34 35.02 -18.24
C ASN A 235 1.77 34.45 -18.27
N LEU A 236 1.97 33.24 -18.81
CA LEU A 236 3.30 32.61 -18.94
C LEU A 236 3.84 32.66 -20.38
N ARG A 237 3.19 33.41 -21.27
CA ARG A 237 3.64 33.63 -22.65
C ARG A 237 4.34 34.98 -22.74
N TYR A 238 5.64 34.99 -22.51
CA TYR A 238 6.48 36.16 -22.66
C TYR A 238 7.77 35.78 -23.38
N VAL A 239 8.33 36.73 -24.12
CA VAL A 239 9.58 36.52 -24.86
C VAL A 239 10.75 36.74 -23.91
N LEU A 240 11.70 35.81 -23.89
CA LEU A 240 12.96 35.97 -23.17
C LEU A 240 14.00 36.61 -24.06
N THR A 241 14.71 37.61 -23.54
CA THR A 241 15.85 38.23 -24.23
C THR A 241 17.14 37.72 -23.59
N THR A 242 18.03 37.14 -24.40
CA THR A 242 19.31 36.60 -23.94
C THR A 242 20.37 37.72 -23.85
N PRO A 243 21.51 37.49 -23.16
CA PRO A 243 22.60 38.47 -23.08
C PRO A 243 23.13 38.93 -24.44
N ASN A 244 23.18 38.04 -25.45
CA ASN A 244 23.58 38.42 -26.81
C ASN A 244 22.44 39.05 -27.64
N GLY A 245 21.29 39.33 -27.02
CA GLY A 245 20.15 39.99 -27.65
C GLY A 245 19.21 39.06 -28.42
N ASN A 246 19.41 37.73 -28.39
CA ASN A 246 18.48 36.80 -29.02
C ASN A 246 17.13 36.81 -28.31
N LYS A 247 16.07 36.57 -29.07
CA LYS A 247 14.71 36.45 -28.55
C LYS A 247 14.28 34.99 -28.57
N ILE A 248 13.92 34.46 -27.41
CA ILE A 248 13.42 33.09 -27.25
C ILE A 248 11.91 33.16 -27.01
N GLU A 249 11.16 32.63 -27.96
CA GLU A 249 9.71 32.52 -27.90
C GLU A 249 9.27 31.45 -26.89
N PRO A 250 8.14 31.66 -26.18
CA PRO A 250 7.62 30.68 -25.23
C PRO A 250 7.16 29.39 -25.93
N PRO A 251 7.20 28.25 -25.24
CA PRO A 251 6.59 27.01 -25.72
C PRO A 251 5.08 27.16 -25.99
N LYS A 252 4.49 26.17 -26.68
CA LYS A 252 3.05 26.17 -27.02
C LYS A 252 2.13 26.50 -25.84
N ASN A 253 2.46 26.07 -24.63
CA ASN A 253 1.65 26.29 -23.43
C ASN A 253 2.09 27.48 -22.56
N GLY A 254 3.13 28.20 -22.97
CA GLY A 254 3.85 29.16 -22.14
C GLY A 254 4.98 28.51 -21.34
N TRP A 255 5.81 29.34 -20.73
CA TRP A 255 6.84 28.94 -19.78
C TRP A 255 6.22 28.31 -18.53
N ARG A 256 7.00 27.53 -17.76
CA ARG A 256 6.55 26.93 -16.51
C ARG A 256 6.48 27.92 -15.35
N TRP A 257 7.19 29.04 -15.44
CA TRP A 257 7.29 30.08 -14.40
C TRP A 257 6.92 31.45 -14.96
N SER A 258 6.57 32.39 -14.08
CA SER A 258 6.33 33.78 -14.46
C SER A 258 7.62 34.49 -14.86
N SER A 259 7.52 35.66 -15.48
CA SER A 259 8.67 36.40 -15.98
C SER A 259 9.65 36.79 -14.85
N GLU A 260 9.10 37.15 -13.69
CA GLU A 260 9.83 37.58 -12.50
C GLU A 260 10.58 36.38 -11.91
N ARG A 261 9.89 35.25 -11.73
CA ARG A 261 10.49 34.03 -11.20
C ARG A 261 11.56 33.47 -12.15
N MET A 262 11.34 33.57 -13.46
CA MET A 262 12.34 33.15 -14.45
C MET A 262 13.61 33.99 -14.36
N ALA A 263 13.49 35.31 -14.17
CA ALA A 263 14.64 36.19 -13.98
C ALA A 263 15.45 35.81 -12.73
N GLU A 264 14.78 35.54 -11.59
CA GLU A 264 15.42 35.05 -10.37
C GLU A 264 16.18 33.73 -10.60
N MET A 265 15.58 32.80 -11.35
CA MET A 265 16.19 31.50 -11.64
C MET A 265 17.41 31.62 -12.57
N ILE A 266 17.38 32.57 -13.51
CA ILE A 266 18.53 32.87 -14.38
C ILE A 266 19.67 33.45 -13.56
N GLU A 267 19.39 34.40 -12.67
CA GLU A 267 20.38 35.00 -11.77
C GLU A 267 21.04 33.94 -10.85
N ARG A 268 20.23 33.02 -10.31
CA ARG A 268 20.68 31.89 -9.48
C ARG A 268 21.33 30.75 -10.28
N LYS A 269 21.48 30.90 -11.60
CA LYS A 269 21.98 29.86 -12.51
C LYS A 269 21.23 28.53 -12.38
N GLU A 270 19.96 28.57 -11.98
CA GLU A 270 19.04 27.43 -12.00
C GLU A 270 18.46 27.24 -13.41
N VAL A 271 18.34 28.34 -14.17
CA VAL A 271 18.06 28.35 -15.60
C VAL A 271 19.26 28.96 -16.31
N ILE A 272 19.76 28.28 -17.33
CA ILE A 272 20.86 28.76 -18.17
C ILE A 272 20.40 28.86 -19.62
N PHE A 273 21.04 29.73 -20.40
CA PHE A 273 20.91 29.70 -21.85
C PHE A 273 21.80 28.58 -22.41
N SER A 274 21.37 27.95 -23.50
CA SER A 274 22.27 27.09 -24.30
C SER A 274 23.45 27.90 -24.83
N ASP A 275 24.55 27.26 -25.19
CA ASP A 275 25.74 27.92 -25.75
C ASP A 275 25.41 28.83 -26.97
N ALA A 276 24.47 28.42 -27.82
CA ALA A 276 24.00 29.20 -28.97
C ALA A 276 22.97 30.30 -28.62
N GLU A 277 22.57 30.40 -27.34
CA GLU A 277 21.52 31.29 -26.84
C GLU A 277 20.20 31.24 -27.61
N THR A 278 19.82 30.05 -28.12
CA THR A 278 18.57 29.82 -28.85
C THR A 278 17.49 29.17 -28.00
N ARG A 279 17.86 28.61 -26.84
CA ARG A 279 16.93 28.01 -25.87
C ARG A 279 17.42 28.18 -24.44
N ILE A 280 16.51 27.96 -23.49
CA ILE A 280 16.84 27.86 -22.07
C ILE A 280 16.89 26.40 -21.61
N VAL A 281 17.67 26.13 -20.58
CA VAL A 281 17.79 24.84 -19.90
C VAL A 281 17.60 25.07 -18.41
N LYS A 282 16.59 24.42 -17.81
CA LYS A 282 16.44 24.40 -16.36
C LYS A 282 17.27 23.26 -15.78
N LYS A 283 18.22 23.56 -14.91
CA LYS A 283 18.96 22.55 -14.16
C LYS A 283 18.07 21.99 -13.05
N THR A 284 17.93 20.67 -13.02
CA THR A 284 17.29 19.96 -11.91
C THR A 284 18.36 19.19 -11.18
N PHE A 285 18.76 19.65 -10.00
CA PHE A 285 19.85 19.05 -9.25
C PHE A 285 19.42 17.78 -8.54
N LEU A 286 20.34 16.83 -8.46
CA LEU A 286 20.16 15.58 -7.72
C LEU A 286 20.04 15.84 -6.22
N SER A 287 20.79 16.81 -5.70
CA SER A 287 20.78 17.22 -4.29
C SER A 287 19.43 17.74 -3.80
N ASP A 288 18.57 18.23 -4.70
CA ASP A 288 17.22 18.70 -4.37
C ASP A 288 16.17 17.57 -4.33
N GLN A 289 16.53 16.34 -4.73
CA GLN A 289 15.58 15.22 -4.83
C GLN A 289 15.40 14.51 -3.48
N LYS A 290 14.14 14.32 -3.06
CA LYS A 290 13.77 13.76 -1.74
C LYS A 290 13.44 12.25 -1.74
N GLY A 291 13.80 11.53 -2.82
CA GLY A 291 13.45 10.12 -3.02
C GLY A 291 12.37 9.89 -4.08
N ILE A 292 11.91 8.65 -4.23
CA ILE A 292 10.94 8.23 -5.24
C ILE A 292 9.59 7.92 -4.60
N THR A 293 8.51 8.40 -5.20
CA THR A 293 7.17 7.99 -4.79
C THR A 293 6.97 6.51 -5.12
N PRO A 294 6.58 5.65 -4.16
CA PRO A 294 6.32 4.25 -4.44
C PRO A 294 5.31 4.07 -5.58
N SER A 295 5.60 3.12 -6.47
CA SER A 295 4.68 2.71 -7.54
C SER A 295 3.60 1.79 -6.98
N THR A 296 2.40 1.82 -7.56
CA THR A 296 1.37 0.81 -7.32
C THR A 296 1.55 -0.44 -8.18
N ASN A 297 2.53 -0.44 -9.09
CA ASN A 297 2.86 -1.59 -9.92
C ASN A 297 4.09 -2.30 -9.33
N TRP A 298 3.85 -3.38 -8.59
CA TRP A 298 4.87 -4.23 -7.96
C TRP A 298 5.09 -5.46 -8.83
N TRP A 299 5.68 -5.22 -10.00
CA TRP A 299 5.84 -6.23 -11.05
C TRP A 299 7.23 -6.83 -11.14
N ASP A 300 8.23 -6.16 -10.57
CA ASP A 300 9.61 -6.66 -10.52
C ASP A 300 9.73 -7.68 -9.40
N ILE A 301 9.78 -8.95 -9.79
CA ILE A 301 9.83 -10.08 -8.87
C ILE A 301 11.13 -10.15 -8.05
N GLU A 302 12.21 -9.53 -8.52
CA GLU A 302 13.47 -9.49 -7.77
C GLU A 302 13.41 -8.46 -6.64
N GLU A 303 12.63 -7.38 -6.82
CA GLU A 303 12.42 -6.36 -5.80
C GLU A 303 11.30 -6.75 -4.82
N THR A 304 10.18 -7.27 -5.33
CA THR A 304 8.96 -7.46 -4.54
C THR A 304 8.70 -8.91 -4.13
N GLY A 305 9.54 -9.85 -4.57
CA GLY A 305 9.36 -11.28 -4.37
C GLY A 305 8.12 -11.84 -5.06
N HIS A 306 8.00 -13.17 -5.02
CA HIS A 306 6.85 -13.93 -5.52
C HIS A 306 6.57 -15.15 -4.63
N ASN A 307 5.45 -15.86 -4.84
CA ASN A 307 5.02 -16.97 -3.99
C ASN A 307 6.09 -18.05 -3.78
N ARG A 308 6.84 -18.38 -4.83
CA ARG A 308 7.91 -19.40 -4.76
C ARG A 308 9.17 -18.86 -4.05
N ASN A 309 9.46 -17.55 -4.07
CA ASN A 309 10.49 -16.99 -3.19
C ASN A 309 10.12 -17.17 -1.72
N ALA A 310 8.87 -16.86 -1.34
CA ALA A 310 8.42 -16.99 0.05
C ALA A 310 8.60 -18.42 0.58
N LYS A 311 8.29 -19.43 -0.25
CA LYS A 311 8.57 -20.83 0.05
C LYS A 311 10.06 -21.09 0.32
N TYR A 312 10.95 -20.58 -0.53
CA TYR A 312 12.38 -20.75 -0.35
C TYR A 312 12.92 -20.04 0.89
N GLU A 313 12.34 -18.91 1.27
CA GLU A 313 12.67 -18.21 2.52
C GLU A 313 12.25 -19.03 3.74
N LEU A 314 11.04 -19.60 3.73
CA LEU A 314 10.57 -20.48 4.80
C LEU A 314 11.46 -21.72 4.95
N LEU A 315 11.87 -22.35 3.85
CA LEU A 315 12.77 -23.51 3.88
C LEU A 315 14.15 -23.21 4.46
N LYS A 316 14.63 -21.95 4.37
CA LYS A 316 15.89 -21.52 5.02
C LYS A 316 15.74 -21.29 6.53
N ILE A 317 14.51 -21.08 7.00
CA ILE A 317 14.20 -20.87 8.42
C ILE A 317 13.91 -22.22 9.09
N PHE A 318 13.23 -23.12 8.39
CA PHE A 318 12.80 -24.43 8.87
C PHE A 318 13.57 -25.55 8.16
N ASP A 319 14.88 -25.62 8.39
CA ASP A 319 15.83 -26.57 7.75
C ASP A 319 15.42 -28.06 7.85
N GLU A 320 14.49 -28.42 8.75
CA GLU A 320 14.00 -29.78 8.97
C GLU A 320 12.71 -30.14 8.21
N GLN A 321 12.05 -29.19 7.53
CA GLN A 321 10.81 -29.45 6.79
C GLN A 321 11.07 -29.73 5.31
N SER A 322 10.42 -30.77 4.78
CA SER A 322 10.50 -31.07 3.35
C SER A 322 9.79 -30.01 2.53
N SER A 323 10.22 -29.80 1.29
CA SER A 323 9.54 -28.88 0.34
C SER A 323 8.05 -29.24 0.14
N SER A 324 7.60 -30.45 0.43
CA SER A 324 6.17 -30.80 0.38
C SER A 324 5.34 -30.30 1.57
N GLU A 325 5.99 -29.93 2.67
CA GLU A 325 5.35 -29.50 3.93
C GLU A 325 5.32 -27.98 4.10
N VAL A 326 6.02 -27.25 3.22
CA VAL A 326 6.15 -25.78 3.15
C VAL A 326 5.57 -25.24 1.85
#